data_AF-A8QGU8-F1
#
_entry.id   AF-A8QGU8-F1
#
_cell.length_a   1.000
_cell.length_b   1.000
_cell.length_c   1.000
_cell.angle_alpha   90.00
_cell.angle_beta   90.00
_cell.angle_gamma   90.00
#
_symmetry.space_group_name_H-M   'P 1'
#
loop_
_entity.id
_entity.type
_entity.pdbx_description
1 polymer ?
#
loop_
_entity_poly.entity_id
_entity_poly.type
_entity_poly.pdbx_seq_one_letter_code
_entity_poly.pdbx_strand_id
1 'polypeptide(L)'
;MQSDDPPFLSVGTEVSAKFKGAFCEAKVKRMTKSVKCKILLKTPPYGTIFADHTEIKGSLEVNQQVEIVQGRATYKGVIQNIKDNSVYVVVFNDGDERQLRRTQVCIKGARHFNEDVNLDAMPLYKPESFSSPVVLDDRRGKQKRSFFINFKYNAKQFIDGCTVASS
;
A
#
# COMPACT_ATOMS: atom_id res chain seq x y z
N MET A 1 -20.31 3.01 -1.52
CA MET A 1 -20.34 3.29 -0.08
C MET A 1 -19.08 4.06 0.25
N GLN A 2 -19.19 5.34 0.59
CA GLN A 2 -18.05 6.14 1.05
C GLN A 2 -17.71 5.63 2.46
N SER A 3 -16.52 5.05 2.61
CA SER A 3 -15.95 4.76 3.91
C SER A 3 -15.78 6.09 4.64
N ASP A 4 -16.52 6.27 5.74
CA ASP A 4 -16.43 7.39 6.70
C ASP A 4 -15.10 7.38 7.47
N ASP A 5 -14.00 7.00 6.80
CA ASP A 5 -12.67 7.03 7.36
C ASP A 5 -12.11 8.43 7.08
N PRO A 6 -11.86 9.25 8.12
CA PRO A 6 -11.30 10.58 7.96
C PRO A 6 -9.97 10.49 7.20
N PRO A 7 -9.63 11.43 6.32
CA PRO A 7 -8.39 11.35 5.53
C PRO A 7 -7.12 11.24 6.40
N PHE A 8 -7.18 11.72 7.64
CA PHE A 8 -6.08 11.70 8.60
C PHE A 8 -6.54 11.19 9.97
N LEU A 9 -5.67 10.42 10.62
CA LEU A 9 -5.87 9.95 11.99
C LEU A 9 -5.18 10.92 12.94
N SER A 10 -5.89 11.37 13.96
CA SER A 10 -5.31 12.19 15.03
C SER A 10 -4.42 11.35 15.95
N VAL A 11 -3.40 12.00 16.51
CA VAL A 11 -2.57 11.41 17.56
C VAL A 11 -3.44 11.06 18.77
N GLY A 12 -3.24 9.87 19.32
CA GLY A 12 -4.02 9.32 20.43
C GLY A 12 -5.16 8.41 20.00
N THR A 13 -5.47 8.33 18.71
CA THR A 13 -6.53 7.42 18.20
C THR A 13 -6.08 5.96 18.29
N GLU A 14 -6.97 5.09 18.79
CA GLU A 14 -6.81 3.64 18.74
C GLU A 14 -7.09 3.13 17.31
N VAL A 15 -6.12 2.40 16.77
CA VAL A 15 -6.10 1.95 15.38
C VAL A 15 -5.65 0.49 15.29
N SER A 16 -6.10 -0.21 14.27
CA SER A 16 -5.64 -1.55 13.95
C SER A 16 -4.53 -1.47 12.91
N ALA A 17 -3.35 -1.95 13.29
CA ALA A 17 -2.15 -1.93 12.46
C ALA A 17 -1.90 -3.31 11.84
N LYS A 18 -1.75 -3.36 10.51
CA LYS A 18 -1.46 -4.60 9.78
C LYS A 18 0.02 -4.99 9.92
N PHE A 19 0.30 -6.13 10.53
CA PHE A 19 1.63 -6.70 10.69
C PHE A 19 1.65 -8.20 10.36
N LYS A 20 2.56 -8.62 9.47
CA LYS A 20 2.73 -10.04 9.06
C LYS A 20 1.43 -10.77 8.65
N GLY A 21 0.43 -10.04 8.14
CA GLY A 21 -0.85 -10.62 7.72
C GLY A 21 -1.95 -10.61 8.79
N ALA A 22 -1.63 -10.23 10.04
CA ALA A 22 -2.57 -10.01 11.11
C ALA A 22 -2.78 -8.51 11.36
N PHE A 23 -3.86 -8.15 12.05
CA PHE A 23 -4.08 -6.80 12.57
C PHE A 23 -3.93 -6.83 14.08
N CYS A 24 -3.08 -5.98 14.61
CA CYS A 24 -2.92 -5.81 16.05
C CYS A 24 -3.40 -4.43 16.49
N GLU A 25 -3.90 -4.33 17.72
CA GLU A 25 -4.32 -3.07 18.30
C GLU A 25 -3.10 -2.20 18.59
N ALA A 26 -3.16 -0.96 18.13
CA ALA A 26 -2.10 0.01 18.32
C ALA A 26 -2.69 1.40 18.54
N LYS A 27 -1.90 2.31 19.09
CA LYS A 27 -2.29 3.71 19.32
C LYS A 27 -1.41 4.63 18.50
N VAL A 28 -2.00 5.57 17.77
CA VAL A 28 -1.23 6.57 17.00
C VAL A 28 -0.48 7.47 17.97
N LYS A 29 0.85 7.44 17.96
CA LYS A 29 1.70 8.30 18.79
C LYS A 29 2.11 9.58 18.07
N ARG A 30 2.39 9.49 16.76
CA ARG A 30 2.69 10.66 15.92
C ARG A 30 2.35 10.36 14.47
N MET A 31 2.00 11.40 13.72
CA MET A 31 1.81 11.34 12.28
C MET A 31 2.73 12.36 11.61
N THR A 32 3.50 11.91 10.62
CA THR A 32 4.30 12.76 9.76
C THR A 32 3.72 12.75 8.35
N LYS A 33 3.18 13.88 7.91
CA LYS A 33 2.74 14.08 6.53
C LYS A 33 3.98 14.18 5.65
N SER A 34 4.14 13.23 4.72
CA SER A 34 5.28 13.20 3.81
C SER A 34 4.82 12.83 2.42
N VAL A 35 5.24 13.64 1.45
CA VAL A 35 4.97 13.40 0.03
C VAL A 35 6.30 13.21 -0.67
N LYS A 36 6.41 12.09 -1.41
CA LYS A 36 7.58 11.75 -2.20
C LYS A 36 7.29 12.04 -3.65
N CYS A 37 7.97 13.04 -4.19
CA CYS A 37 7.81 13.46 -5.58
C CYS A 37 8.89 12.82 -6.44
N LYS A 38 8.49 12.36 -7.63
CA LYS A 38 9.39 11.92 -8.69
C LYS A 38 9.64 13.13 -9.58
N ILE A 39 10.86 13.66 -9.59
CA ILE A 39 11.22 14.85 -10.36
C ILE A 39 12.19 14.47 -11.47
N LEU A 40 11.91 14.94 -12.68
CA LEU A 40 12.82 14.88 -13.82
C LEU A 40 13.70 16.13 -13.83
N LEU A 41 15.00 15.95 -13.60
CA LEU A 41 15.98 17.03 -13.63
C LEU A 41 16.12 17.61 -15.04
N LYS A 42 16.07 18.94 -15.13
CA LYS A 42 16.32 19.72 -16.35
C LYS A 42 17.75 20.24 -16.43
N THR A 43 18.52 20.11 -15.34
CA THR A 43 19.92 20.51 -15.24
C THR A 43 20.80 19.25 -15.15
N PRO A 44 22.03 19.24 -15.71
CA PRO A 44 22.97 18.14 -15.53
C PRO A 44 23.29 17.90 -14.04
N PRO A 45 23.31 16.64 -13.56
CA PRO A 45 23.09 15.40 -14.31
C PRO A 45 21.61 15.22 -14.69
N TYR A 46 21.33 15.05 -15.99
CA TYR A 46 19.99 14.75 -16.46
C TYR A 46 19.55 13.40 -15.91
N GLY A 47 18.39 13.35 -15.25
CA GLY A 47 17.96 12.15 -14.56
C GLY A 47 16.63 12.30 -13.86
N THR A 48 16.19 11.23 -13.21
CA THR A 48 15.03 11.28 -12.33
C THR A 48 15.51 11.14 -10.89
N ILE A 49 15.10 12.06 -10.03
CA ILE A 49 15.34 12.00 -8.59
C ILE A 49 14.03 11.85 -7.83
N PHE A 50 14.12 11.25 -6.65
CA PHE A 50 13.03 11.24 -5.70
C PHE A 50 13.42 12.15 -4.54
N ALA A 51 12.64 13.20 -4.32
CA ALA A 51 12.84 14.12 -3.22
C ALA A 51 11.56 14.20 -2.39
N ASP A 52 11.73 14.41 -1.10
CA ASP A 52 10.61 14.66 -0.21
C ASP A 52 10.19 16.13 -0.31
N HIS A 53 8.91 16.40 -0.04
CA HIS A 53 8.36 17.77 -0.09
C HIS A 53 9.14 18.79 0.74
N THR A 54 9.85 18.36 1.79
CA THR A 54 10.70 19.21 2.64
C THR A 54 11.93 19.75 1.91
N GLU A 55 12.41 19.03 0.89
CA GLU A 55 13.59 19.38 0.10
C GLU A 55 13.21 20.13 -1.18
N ILE A 56 11.92 20.21 -1.50
CA ILE A 56 11.42 20.82 -2.73
C ILE A 56 10.93 22.23 -2.42
N LYS A 57 11.44 23.21 -3.15
CA LYS A 57 10.98 24.60 -3.17
C LYS A 57 10.21 24.87 -4.45
N GLY A 58 8.97 25.34 -4.32
CA GLY A 58 8.09 25.68 -5.44
C GLY A 58 6.70 25.04 -5.32
N SER A 59 5.94 25.07 -6.41
CA SER A 59 4.60 24.47 -6.47
C SER A 59 4.67 22.94 -6.54
N LEU A 60 4.13 22.25 -5.53
CA LEU A 60 4.05 20.79 -5.47
C LEU A 60 2.94 20.24 -6.37
N GLU A 61 3.03 20.51 -7.67
CA GLU A 61 2.05 20.10 -8.67
C GLU A 61 2.72 19.29 -9.78
N VAL A 62 2.00 18.32 -10.35
CA VAL A 62 2.53 17.51 -11.45
C VAL A 62 2.75 18.39 -12.68
N ASN A 63 3.84 18.15 -13.39
CA ASN A 63 4.35 18.92 -14.52
C ASN A 63 4.80 20.37 -14.20
N GLN A 64 4.84 20.78 -12.93
CA GLN A 64 5.42 22.07 -12.56
C GLN A 64 6.94 22.00 -12.39
N GLN A 65 7.59 23.14 -12.67
CA GLN A 65 9.02 23.31 -12.44
C GLN A 65 9.27 23.64 -10.96
N VAL A 66 10.15 22.88 -10.33
CA VAL A 66 10.51 23.02 -8.92
C VAL A 66 12.02 22.97 -8.73
N GLU A 67 12.46 23.55 -7.61
CA GLU A 67 13.85 23.54 -7.18
C GLU A 67 14.04 22.54 -6.04
N ILE A 68 14.92 21.57 -6.23
CA ILE A 68 15.23 20.54 -5.25
C ILE A 68 16.53 20.92 -4.56
N VAL A 69 16.46 21.11 -3.25
CA VAL A 69 17.60 21.44 -2.40
C VAL A 69 18.15 20.14 -1.82
N GLN A 70 19.28 19.67 -2.35
CA GLN A 70 20.03 18.54 -1.78
C GLN A 70 21.31 19.06 -1.12
N GLY A 71 21.26 19.20 0.21
CA GLY A 71 22.37 19.74 0.99
C GLY A 71 22.70 21.17 0.60
N ARG A 72 23.81 21.38 -0.13
CA ARG A 72 24.25 22.69 -0.61
C ARG A 72 23.97 22.94 -2.09
N ALA A 73 23.57 21.92 -2.85
CA ALA A 73 23.28 22.04 -4.28
C ALA A 73 21.78 22.17 -4.49
N THR A 74 21.39 23.08 -5.39
CA THR A 74 19.99 23.23 -5.82
C THR A 74 19.88 22.80 -7.27
N TYR A 75 18.95 21.89 -7.54
CA TYR A 75 18.70 21.36 -8.88
C TYR A 75 17.33 21.80 -9.37
N LYS A 76 17.22 22.16 -10.65
CA LYS A 76 15.94 22.48 -11.28
C LYS A 76 15.39 21.26 -11.99
N GLY A 77 14.12 20.97 -11.78
CA GLY A 77 13.45 19.84 -12.42
C GLY A 77 11.95 20.01 -12.52
N VAL A 78 11.29 19.05 -13.16
CA VAL A 78 9.83 19.02 -13.36
C VAL A 78 9.24 17.81 -12.65
N ILE A 79 8.21 18.02 -11.82
CA ILE A 79 7.55 16.92 -11.10
C ILE A 79 6.80 16.02 -12.10
N GLN A 80 7.15 14.74 -12.18
CA GLN A 80 6.49 13.75 -13.03
C GLN A 80 5.37 13.00 -12.30
N ASN A 81 5.57 12.73 -11.01
CA ASN A 81 4.58 11.99 -10.22
C ASN A 81 4.70 12.38 -8.74
N ILE A 82 3.57 12.41 -8.04
CA ILE A 82 3.47 12.77 -6.63
C ILE A 82 2.88 11.57 -5.90
N LYS A 83 3.61 11.01 -4.94
CA LYS A 83 3.14 9.87 -4.16
C LYS A 83 3.11 10.24 -2.69
N ASP A 84 1.95 10.08 -2.06
CA ASP A 84 1.86 10.14 -0.60
C ASP A 84 2.69 9.00 0.01
N ASN A 85 3.57 9.37 0.93
CA ASN A 85 4.36 8.47 1.75
C ASN A 85 4.23 8.90 3.20
N SER A 86 3.04 9.36 3.60
CA SER A 86 2.77 9.79 4.96
C SER A 86 2.99 8.62 5.91
N VAL A 87 3.74 8.89 6.98
CA VAL A 87 4.17 7.89 7.96
C VAL A 87 3.39 8.10 9.25
N TYR A 88 2.70 7.06 9.67
CA TYR A 88 2.04 6.97 10.97
C TYR A 88 2.92 6.15 11.90
N VAL A 89 3.27 6.71 13.04
CA VAL A 89 3.97 5.98 14.09
C VAL A 89 2.96 5.58 15.14
N VAL A 90 2.79 4.27 15.25
CA VAL A 90 1.86 3.63 16.18
C VAL A 90 2.62 2.85 17.23
N VAL A 91 2.06 2.78 18.43
CA VAL A 91 2.58 2.01 19.57
C VAL A 91 1.65 0.84 19.81
N PHE A 92 2.17 -0.39 19.80
CA PHE A 92 1.40 -1.60 20.14
C PHE A 92 1.25 -1.75 21.66
N ASN A 93 0.31 -2.60 22.08
CA ASN A 93 0.09 -2.98 23.48
C ASN A 93 1.35 -3.53 24.17
N ASP A 94 2.24 -4.22 23.44
CA ASP A 94 3.52 -4.73 23.94
C ASP A 94 4.61 -3.63 24.10
N GLY A 95 4.28 -2.37 23.78
CA GLY A 95 5.21 -1.23 23.86
C GLY A 95 6.07 -1.02 22.62
N ASP A 96 5.93 -1.86 21.59
CA ASP A 96 6.64 -1.72 20.31
C ASP A 96 6.14 -0.51 19.51
N GLU A 97 7.09 0.27 18.98
CA GLU A 97 6.80 1.35 18.04
C GLU A 97 7.05 0.91 16.60
N ARG A 98 6.07 1.14 15.71
CA ARG A 98 6.23 0.90 14.27
C ARG A 98 5.77 2.08 13.44
N GLN A 99 6.46 2.22 12.31
CA GLN A 99 6.13 3.18 11.27
C GLN A 99 5.36 2.45 10.17
N LEU A 100 4.13 2.90 9.92
CA LEU A 100 3.21 2.30 8.97
C LEU A 100 2.64 3.37 8.03
N ARG A 101 2.28 2.94 6.82
CA ARG A 101 1.58 3.81 5.86
C ARG A 101 0.10 3.90 6.18
N ARG A 102 -0.59 4.91 5.66
CA ARG A 102 -2.05 5.06 5.77
C ARG A 102 -2.81 3.77 5.40
N THR A 103 -2.34 3.06 4.37
CA THR A 103 -2.96 1.81 3.89
C THR A 103 -2.80 0.61 4.84
N GLN A 104 -1.93 0.71 5.85
CA GLN A 104 -1.68 -0.34 6.84
C GLN A 104 -2.31 -0.03 8.20
N VAL A 105 -2.89 1.15 8.37
CA VAL A 105 -3.47 1.64 9.63
C VAL A 105 -4.95 1.94 9.39
N CYS A 106 -5.80 1.25 10.14
CA CYS A 106 -7.26 1.37 10.03
C CYS A 106 -7.84 1.83 11.38
N ILE A 107 -8.95 2.56 11.38
CA ILE A 107 -9.64 2.90 12.63
C ILE A 107 -10.23 1.64 13.26
N LYS A 108 -10.06 1.51 14.58
CA LYS A 108 -10.69 0.47 15.39
C LYS A 108 -12.21 0.61 15.29
N GLY A 109 -12.88 -0.37 14.66
CA GLY A 109 -14.33 -0.37 14.42
C GLY A 109 -14.77 -0.13 12.97
N ALA A 110 -13.85 0.19 12.05
CA ALA A 110 -14.17 0.08 10.63
C ALA A 110 -14.40 -1.41 10.30
N ARG A 111 -15.49 -1.73 9.59
CA ARG A 111 -15.92 -3.07 9.12
C ARG A 111 -14.86 -3.86 8.29
N HIS A 112 -13.63 -3.37 8.24
CA HIS A 112 -12.46 -3.98 7.61
C HIS A 112 -11.56 -4.72 8.59
N PHE A 113 -11.92 -4.80 9.87
CA PHE A 113 -11.51 -5.94 10.70
C PHE A 113 -12.18 -7.16 10.04
N ASN A 114 -11.50 -7.84 9.13
CA ASN A 114 -11.98 -9.14 8.64
C ASN A 114 -12.01 -10.04 9.87
N GLU A 115 -13.18 -10.16 10.48
CA GLU A 115 -13.49 -11.13 11.52
C GLU A 115 -13.18 -12.56 11.03
N ASP A 116 -13.17 -12.77 9.70
CA ASP A 116 -12.72 -13.99 9.02
C ASP A 116 -11.23 -14.34 9.21
N VAL A 117 -10.40 -13.45 9.76
CA VAL A 117 -8.99 -13.71 10.12
C VAL A 117 -8.78 -13.66 11.64
N ASN A 118 -9.84 -13.41 12.43
CA ASN A 118 -9.78 -13.59 13.86
C ASN A 118 -9.88 -15.10 14.16
N LEU A 119 -8.97 -15.59 14.99
CA LEU A 119 -8.68 -17.01 15.20
C LEU A 119 -9.78 -17.82 15.92
N ASP A 120 -11.03 -17.36 15.92
CA ASP A 120 -12.12 -17.92 16.74
C ASP A 120 -13.38 -18.32 15.94
N ALA A 121 -13.34 -18.23 14.61
CA ALA A 121 -14.36 -18.84 13.76
C ALA A 121 -13.90 -20.19 13.16
N MET A 122 -12.95 -20.88 13.80
CA MET A 122 -12.76 -22.29 13.51
C MET A 122 -13.93 -23.02 14.18
N PRO A 123 -14.84 -23.66 13.42
CA PRO A 123 -15.94 -24.39 14.01
C PRO A 123 -15.34 -25.52 14.85
N LEU A 124 -15.30 -25.31 16.17
CA LEU A 124 -15.07 -26.35 17.15
C LEU A 124 -16.06 -27.48 16.83
N TYR A 125 -15.51 -28.59 16.38
CA TYR A 125 -16.04 -29.94 16.58
C TYR A 125 -17.54 -30.14 16.31
N LYS A 126 -17.89 -30.53 15.09
CA LYS A 126 -19.10 -31.36 14.87
C LYS A 126 -18.67 -32.77 14.44
N PRO A 127 -18.77 -33.78 15.33
CA PRO A 127 -18.40 -35.16 15.05
C PRO A 127 -19.43 -35.93 14.21
N GLU A 128 -20.58 -35.34 13.86
CA GLU A 128 -21.69 -36.02 13.16
C GLU A 128 -21.58 -36.00 11.62
N SER A 129 -20.38 -36.03 11.05
CA SER A 129 -20.19 -36.30 9.61
C SER A 129 -19.36 -37.56 9.33
N PHE A 130 -19.29 -38.45 10.31
CA PHE A 130 -18.69 -39.78 10.16
C PHE A 130 -19.75 -40.87 9.98
N SER A 131 -20.71 -40.65 9.08
CA SER A 131 -21.59 -41.72 8.60
C SER A 131 -22.20 -41.31 7.27
N SER A 132 -21.42 -41.44 6.20
CA SER A 132 -21.95 -41.61 4.85
C SER A 132 -21.06 -42.64 4.16
N PRO A 133 -21.62 -43.79 3.74
CA PRO A 133 -20.84 -44.95 3.36
C PRO A 133 -20.06 -44.70 2.08
N VAL A 134 -18.92 -45.39 1.97
CA VAL A 134 -18.06 -45.46 0.80
C VAL A 134 -18.89 -45.95 -0.39
N VAL A 135 -19.13 -45.08 -1.37
CA VAL A 135 -19.54 -45.50 -2.72
C VAL A 135 -18.43 -45.12 -3.67
N LEU A 136 -17.72 -46.15 -4.12
CA LEU A 136 -16.78 -46.13 -5.21
C LEU A 136 -17.52 -45.87 -6.53
N ASP A 137 -16.93 -44.97 -7.31
CA ASP A 137 -16.88 -44.91 -8.77
C ASP A 137 -18.17 -44.74 -9.59
N ASP A 138 -18.28 -43.60 -10.27
CA ASP A 138 -18.15 -43.50 -11.73
C ASP A 138 -18.81 -42.20 -12.23
N ARG A 139 -18.22 -41.59 -13.26
CA ARG A 139 -18.78 -40.54 -14.17
C ARG A 139 -18.64 -39.06 -13.81
N ARG A 140 -17.60 -38.46 -14.41
CA ARG A 140 -17.61 -37.22 -15.22
C ARG A 140 -18.41 -36.02 -14.68
N GLY A 141 -17.70 -35.00 -14.17
CA GLY A 141 -18.29 -33.67 -13.98
C GLY A 141 -17.29 -32.58 -13.60
N LYS A 142 -16.98 -31.71 -14.57
CA LYS A 142 -16.25 -30.42 -14.48
C LYS A 142 -16.47 -29.69 -13.14
N GLN A 143 -15.38 -29.24 -12.49
CA GLN A 143 -15.09 -27.82 -12.18
C GLN A 143 -13.68 -27.70 -11.58
N LYS A 144 -12.68 -27.35 -12.41
CA LYS A 144 -11.42 -26.80 -11.93
C LYS A 144 -11.68 -25.37 -11.43
N ARG A 145 -11.87 -25.17 -10.12
CA ARG A 145 -11.73 -23.84 -9.52
C ARG A 145 -10.25 -23.49 -9.45
N SER A 146 -9.77 -22.89 -10.54
CA SER A 146 -8.47 -22.25 -10.59
C SER A 146 -8.50 -21.04 -9.66
N PHE A 147 -7.78 -21.12 -8.53
CA PHE A 147 -7.46 -19.97 -7.70
C PHE A 147 -6.54 -19.04 -8.51
N PHE A 148 -7.14 -18.12 -9.28
CA PHE A 148 -6.42 -17.01 -9.90
C PHE A 148 -6.27 -15.88 -8.87
N ILE A 149 -5.14 -15.90 -8.18
CA ILE A 149 -4.67 -14.78 -7.38
C ILE A 149 -4.24 -13.68 -8.37
N ASN A 150 -5.07 -12.65 -8.55
CA ASN A 150 -4.72 -11.50 -9.38
C ASN A 150 -3.65 -10.65 -8.69
N PHE A 151 -2.38 -10.99 -8.92
CA PHE A 151 -1.24 -10.15 -8.57
C PHE A 151 -0.95 -9.20 -9.73
N LYS A 152 -1.78 -8.17 -9.91
CA LYS A 152 -1.52 -7.12 -10.90
C LYS A 152 -0.55 -6.09 -10.31
N TYR A 153 0.74 -6.41 -10.34
CA TYR A 153 1.80 -5.42 -10.26
C TYR A 153 1.85 -4.67 -11.60
N ASN A 154 1.51 -3.39 -11.58
CA ASN A 154 1.79 -2.49 -12.69
C ASN A 154 3.22 -1.95 -12.53
N ALA A 155 4.14 -2.41 -13.36
CA ALA A 155 5.47 -1.83 -13.48
C ALA A 155 6.02 -1.97 -14.90
N LYS A 156 5.98 -0.84 -15.64
CA LYS A 156 6.89 -0.45 -16.74
C LYS A 156 6.87 -1.36 -17.99
N GLN A 157 7.19 -0.92 -19.20
CA GLN A 157 8.10 0.14 -19.60
C GLN A 157 7.77 0.57 -21.04
N PHE A 158 8.02 1.85 -21.26
CA PHE A 158 8.14 2.55 -22.53
C PHE A 158 9.48 2.21 -23.20
N ILE A 159 9.59 2.42 -24.53
CA ILE A 159 10.73 2.30 -25.49
C ILE A 159 10.65 1.05 -26.40
N ASP A 160 10.82 1.07 -27.74
CA ASP A 160 11.29 2.09 -28.68
C ASP A 160 10.58 1.90 -30.03
N GLY A 161 10.10 3.02 -30.60
CA GLY A 161 9.85 3.10 -32.03
C GLY A 161 11.18 3.33 -32.73
N CYS A 162 11.67 2.33 -33.46
CA CYS A 162 12.77 2.49 -34.38
C CYS A 162 12.36 1.99 -35.77
N THR A 163 12.20 2.96 -36.65
CA THR A 163 12.19 2.90 -38.10
C THR A 163 13.19 1.90 -38.65
N VAL A 164 12.75 1.02 -39.55
CA VAL A 164 13.48 0.76 -40.79
C VAL A 164 12.47 0.51 -41.91
N ALA A 165 12.52 1.41 -42.87
CA ALA A 165 11.98 1.22 -44.19
C ALA A 165 12.86 0.24 -44.97
N SER A 166 12.30 -0.24 -46.08
CA SER A 166 12.96 -0.54 -47.36
C SER A 166 12.95 -2.01 -47.78
N SER A 167 12.28 -2.20 -48.92
CA SER A 167 12.55 -3.15 -50.02
C SER A 167 11.97 -4.54 -49.90
#